data_AF-A0A7C1Z035-F1
#
_entry.id   AF-A0A7C1Z035-F1
#
_cell.length_a   1.000
_cell.length_b   1.000
_cell.length_c   1.000
_cell.angle_alpha   90.00
_cell.angle_beta   90.00
_cell.angle_gamma   90.00
#
_symmetry.space_group_name_H-M   'P 1'
#
loop_
_entity.id
_entity.type
_entity.pdbx_description
1 polymer ?
#
loop_
_entity_poly.entity_id
_entity_poly.type
_entity_poly.pdbx_seq_one_letter_code
_entity_poly.pdbx_strand_id
1 'polypeptide(L)'
;MVKQKLEIGFFSGMYSQINGTAIACRSLAEALAQNTDHNIHVYAPGIQKSRAIPKNLILHNFYGAPISPKTGFVLSLPLHKYFFCQHDYLDIAHVHTHASYGSMAINWSKYIGIPMVGTHNSPLSFYTSQYIPIIGKLLSKMDWIWRYERHVLDKYDLVSVPTKS
;
A
#
# COMPACT_ATOMS: atom_id res chain seq x y z
N MET A 1 22.88 -12.13 -14.52
CA MET A 1 21.69 -13.00 -14.73
C MET A 1 20.49 -12.32 -14.12
N VAL A 2 19.35 -12.26 -14.82
CA VAL A 2 18.10 -11.73 -14.25
C VAL A 2 17.61 -12.69 -13.18
N LYS A 3 17.28 -12.17 -11.99
CA LYS A 3 16.76 -12.94 -10.86
C LYS A 3 15.43 -13.60 -11.28
N GLN A 4 15.33 -14.92 -11.13
CA GLN A 4 14.12 -15.68 -11.53
C GLN A 4 13.01 -15.56 -10.48
N LYS A 5 13.38 -15.47 -9.20
CA LYS A 5 12.47 -15.33 -8.07
C LYS A 5 12.61 -13.94 -7.46
N LEU A 6 11.58 -13.12 -7.60
CA LEU A 6 11.56 -11.75 -7.10
C LEU A 6 10.99 -11.66 -5.68
N GLU A 7 11.42 -10.64 -4.96
CA GLU A 7 10.95 -10.21 -3.64
C GLU A 7 10.10 -8.95 -3.84
N ILE A 8 8.78 -9.10 -3.86
CA ILE A 8 7.84 -8.04 -4.26
C ILE A 8 7.16 -7.47 -3.02
N GLY A 9 7.40 -6.19 -2.73
CA GLY A 9 6.82 -5.48 -1.59
C GLY A 9 5.46 -4.87 -1.89
N PHE A 10 4.40 -5.35 -1.26
CA PHE A 10 3.06 -4.77 -1.27
C PHE A 10 2.91 -3.78 -0.11
N PHE A 11 2.71 -2.49 -0.42
CA PHE A 11 2.59 -1.42 0.58
C PHE A 11 1.16 -0.91 0.66
N SER A 12 0.46 -1.25 1.75
CA SER A 12 -0.98 -0.99 1.87
C SER A 12 -1.41 -0.74 3.31
N GLY A 13 -2.00 0.44 3.56
CA GLY A 13 -2.71 0.71 4.80
C GLY A 13 -4.09 0.03 4.87
N MET A 14 -4.57 -0.51 3.74
CA MET A 14 -5.91 -1.06 3.61
C MET A 14 -5.96 -2.59 3.69
N TYR A 15 -4.82 -3.29 3.64
CA TYR A 15 -4.78 -4.76 3.50
C TYR A 15 -5.63 -5.53 4.51
N SER A 16 -5.68 -5.08 5.76
CA SER A 16 -6.43 -5.75 6.84
C SER A 16 -7.81 -5.15 7.11
N GLN A 17 -8.21 -4.15 6.33
CA GLN A 17 -9.52 -3.52 6.46
C GLN A 17 -10.62 -4.36 5.79
N ILE A 18 -11.87 -3.99 6.06
CA ILE A 18 -13.06 -4.59 5.43
C ILE A 18 -13.62 -3.60 4.41
N ASN A 19 -13.01 -3.57 3.21
CA ASN A 19 -13.47 -2.75 2.07
C ASN A 19 -12.99 -3.34 0.73
N GLY A 20 -13.44 -2.76 -0.39
CA GLY A 20 -13.08 -3.23 -1.74
C GLY A 20 -11.58 -3.17 -2.04
N THR A 21 -10.88 -2.12 -1.61
CA THR A 21 -9.42 -1.97 -1.78
C THR A 21 -8.66 -3.08 -1.06
N ALA A 22 -9.10 -3.42 0.15
CA ALA A 22 -8.53 -4.50 0.95
C ALA A 22 -8.70 -5.85 0.25
N ILE A 23 -9.90 -6.13 -0.29
CA ILE A 23 -10.18 -7.36 -1.03
C ILE A 23 -9.29 -7.44 -2.27
N ALA A 24 -9.25 -6.39 -3.10
CA ALA A 24 -8.43 -6.37 -4.31
C ALA A 24 -6.94 -6.58 -4.01
N CYS A 25 -6.40 -5.88 -2.99
CA CYS A 25 -5.01 -5.99 -2.59
C CYS A 25 -4.67 -7.40 -2.06
N ARG A 26 -5.52 -7.98 -1.21
CA ARG A 26 -5.36 -9.35 -0.68
C ARG A 26 -5.43 -10.39 -1.79
N SER A 27 -6.47 -10.33 -2.63
CA SER A 27 -6.65 -11.29 -3.71
C SER A 27 -5.48 -11.27 -4.69
N LEU A 28 -4.93 -10.09 -5.02
CA LEU A 28 -3.76 -9.99 -5.87
C LEU A 28 -2.51 -10.58 -5.18
N ALA A 29 -2.23 -10.19 -3.94
CA ALA A 29 -1.06 -10.67 -3.20
C ALA A 29 -1.10 -12.20 -3.02
N GLU A 30 -2.25 -12.75 -2.64
CA GLU A 30 -2.47 -14.18 -2.49
C GLU A 30 -2.36 -14.92 -3.83
N ALA A 31 -2.99 -14.40 -4.90
CA ALA A 31 -2.91 -15.02 -6.22
C ALA A 31 -1.47 -15.04 -6.76
N LEU A 32 -0.71 -13.96 -6.60
CA LEU A 32 0.70 -13.94 -6.99
C LEU A 32 1.53 -14.93 -6.17
N ALA A 33 1.33 -14.97 -4.85
CA ALA A 33 2.05 -15.90 -3.99
C ALA A 33 1.68 -17.38 -4.23
N GLN A 34 0.47 -17.66 -4.73
CA GLN A 34 0.00 -19.02 -5.05
C GLN A 34 0.42 -19.49 -6.43
N ASN A 35 0.38 -18.60 -7.43
CA ASN A 35 0.52 -18.97 -8.84
C ASN A 35 1.89 -18.61 -9.42
N THR A 36 2.81 -18.05 -8.61
CA THR A 36 4.18 -17.74 -9.02
C THR A 36 5.17 -18.19 -7.96
N ASP A 37 6.45 -18.29 -8.34
CA ASP A 37 7.53 -18.60 -7.41
C ASP A 37 8.05 -17.36 -6.64
N HIS A 38 7.51 -16.16 -6.92
CA HIS A 38 7.92 -14.93 -6.27
C HIS A 38 7.49 -14.87 -4.81
N ASN A 39 8.30 -14.22 -3.99
CA ASN A 39 7.96 -13.92 -2.60
C ASN A 39 7.22 -12.58 -2.55
N ILE A 40 6.07 -12.56 -1.87
CA ILE A 40 5.21 -11.39 -1.74
C ILE A 40 5.27 -10.90 -0.29
N HIS A 41 5.81 -9.71 -0.09
CA HIS A 41 5.99 -9.08 1.22
C HIS A 41 4.91 -8.03 1.43
N VAL A 42 3.93 -8.29 2.31
CA VAL A 42 2.86 -7.34 2.59
C VAL A 42 3.20 -6.50 3.82
N TYR A 43 3.37 -5.20 3.62
CA TYR A 43 3.56 -4.21 4.67
C TYR A 43 2.23 -3.51 4.95
N ALA A 44 1.60 -3.86 6.08
CA ALA A 44 0.29 -3.35 6.46
C ALA A 44 0.04 -3.35 7.98
N PRO A 45 -0.95 -2.59 8.48
CA PRO A 45 -1.29 -2.60 9.89
C PRO A 45 -2.35 -3.64 10.24
N GLY A 46 -2.33 -4.14 11.47
CA GLY A 46 -3.45 -4.91 12.02
C GLY A 46 -3.66 -6.26 11.33
N ILE A 47 -2.59 -6.84 10.78
CA ILE A 47 -2.66 -8.14 10.10
C ILE A 47 -2.99 -9.22 11.14
N GLN A 48 -4.24 -9.69 11.11
CA GLN A 48 -4.64 -10.91 11.80
C GLN A 48 -4.20 -12.09 10.93
N LYS A 49 -3.37 -12.98 11.47
CA LYS A 49 -2.92 -14.17 10.75
C LYS A 49 -4.13 -15.05 10.41
N SER A 50 -4.44 -15.19 9.13
CA SER A 50 -5.35 -16.24 8.64
C SER A 50 -4.75 -17.62 8.93
N ARG A 51 -5.62 -18.63 9.05
CA ARG A 51 -5.22 -20.02 9.36
C ARG A 51 -4.56 -20.75 8.18
N ALA A 52 -4.60 -20.19 6.96
CA ALA A 52 -3.86 -20.68 5.81
C ALA A 52 -3.49 -19.52 4.87
N ILE A 53 -2.22 -19.15 4.84
CA ILE A 53 -1.66 -18.22 3.84
C ILE A 53 -0.67 -18.98 2.94
N PRO A 54 -0.49 -18.57 1.67
CA PRO A 54 0.51 -19.16 0.79
C PRO A 54 1.91 -19.10 1.40
N LYS A 55 2.76 -20.11 1.16
CA LYS A 55 4.12 -20.15 1.72
C LYS A 55 4.98 -18.96 1.30
N ASN A 56 4.76 -18.45 0.09
CA ASN A 56 5.48 -17.31 -0.46
C ASN A 56 4.86 -15.95 -0.06
N LEU A 57 3.88 -15.92 0.85
CA LEU A 57 3.26 -14.68 1.35
C LEU A 57 3.80 -14.34 2.74
N ILE A 58 4.63 -13.31 2.82
CA ILE A 58 5.27 -12.83 4.05
C ILE A 58 4.54 -11.57 4.54
N LEU A 59 4.02 -11.61 5.76
CA LEU A 59 3.22 -10.53 6.33
C LEU A 59 4.03 -9.73 7.37
N HIS A 60 4.21 -8.44 7.11
CA HIS A 60 4.90 -7.47 7.98
C HIS A 60 3.86 -6.57 8.65
N ASN A 61 3.59 -6.81 9.93
CA ASN A 61 2.60 -6.05 10.70
C ASN A 61 3.24 -4.83 11.38
N PHE A 62 2.82 -3.63 10.99
CA PHE A 62 3.30 -2.38 11.60
C PHE A 62 2.40 -1.80 12.68
N TYR A 63 1.42 -2.57 13.15
CA TYR A 63 0.44 -2.19 14.16
C TYR A 63 -0.31 -0.89 13.79
N GLY A 64 -1.35 -0.56 14.54
CA GLY A 64 -2.15 0.64 14.28
C GLY A 64 -3.22 0.81 15.34
N ALA A 65 -3.87 1.97 15.31
CA ALA A 65 -4.95 2.30 16.24
C ALA A 65 -6.29 2.28 15.52
N PRO A 66 -7.34 1.65 16.09
CA PRO A 66 -8.68 1.77 15.53
C PRO A 66 -9.16 3.23 15.63
N ILE A 67 -9.60 3.82 14.52
CA ILE A 67 -10.15 5.20 14.51
C ILE A 67 -11.49 5.26 15.25
N SER A 68 -12.29 4.19 15.17
CA SER A 68 -13.55 4.07 15.90
C SER A 68 -13.90 2.60 16.13
N PRO A 69 -14.34 2.21 17.35
CA PRO A 69 -14.78 0.84 17.65
C PRO A 69 -15.87 0.33 16.69
N LYS A 70 -16.69 1.24 16.14
CA LYS A 70 -17.81 0.88 15.24
C LYS A 70 -17.38 0.59 13.81
N THR A 71 -16.19 1.05 13.40
CA THR A 71 -15.75 0.99 11.99
C THR A 71 -14.78 -0.15 11.71
N GLY A 72 -14.12 -0.68 12.75
CA GLY A 72 -13.01 -1.61 12.58
C GLY A 72 -11.80 -1.02 11.83
N PHE A 73 -11.84 0.28 11.47
CA PHE A 73 -10.83 0.90 10.65
C PHE A 73 -9.55 1.15 11.45
N VAL A 74 -8.45 0.51 11.07
CA VAL A 74 -7.16 0.67 11.75
C VAL A 74 -6.29 1.69 11.01
N LEU A 75 -5.98 2.81 11.65
CA LEU A 75 -5.03 3.79 11.14
C LEU A 75 -3.61 3.43 11.58
N SER A 76 -2.66 3.56 10.65
CA SER A 76 -1.25 3.36 10.94
C SER A 76 -0.38 4.30 10.12
N LEU A 77 0.52 4.96 10.82
CA LEU A 77 1.53 5.87 10.28
C LEU A 77 2.90 5.42 10.81
N PRO A 78 3.56 4.44 10.18
CA PRO A 78 4.84 3.92 10.66
C PRO A 78 6.02 4.86 10.34
N LEU A 79 5.93 6.13 10.74
CA LEU A 79 6.88 7.20 10.39
C LEU A 79 8.34 6.83 10.72
N HIS A 80 8.56 6.15 11.83
CA HIS A 80 9.89 5.67 12.26
C HIS A 80 10.52 4.64 11.31
N LYS A 81 9.73 4.02 10.42
CA LYS A 81 10.20 3.09 9.39
C LYS A 81 10.46 3.75 8.04
N TYR A 82 10.09 5.03 7.83
CA TYR A 82 10.09 5.63 6.49
C TYR A 82 11.47 5.87 5.91
N PHE A 83 12.46 6.17 6.75
CA PHE A 83 13.75 6.68 6.29
C PHE A 83 14.83 5.59 6.20
N PHE A 84 14.70 4.53 6.99
CA PHE A 84 15.68 3.45 7.04
C PHE A 84 15.06 2.15 6.55
N CYS A 85 15.32 1.83 5.28
CA CYS A 85 14.92 0.54 4.72
C CYS A 85 15.79 -0.56 5.33
N GLN A 86 15.14 -1.53 6.00
CA GLN A 86 15.78 -2.75 6.51
C GLN A 86 15.53 -3.95 5.58
N HIS A 87 15.03 -3.70 4.38
CA HIS A 87 14.55 -4.70 3.43
C HIS A 87 15.17 -4.45 2.05
N ASP A 88 16.50 -4.38 2.01
CA ASP A 88 17.30 -4.16 0.78
C ASP A 88 17.27 -5.34 -0.20
N TYR A 89 16.69 -6.47 0.22
CA TYR A 89 16.44 -7.63 -0.63
C TYR A 89 15.24 -7.46 -1.58
N LEU A 90 14.39 -6.44 -1.40
CA LEU A 90 13.23 -6.21 -2.27
C LEU A 90 13.69 -5.90 -3.69
N ASP A 91 12.97 -6.41 -4.70
CA ASP A 91 13.25 -6.14 -6.12
C ASP A 91 12.20 -5.23 -6.75
N ILE A 92 10.98 -5.17 -6.20
CA ILE A 92 9.87 -4.35 -6.72
C ILE A 92 9.03 -3.81 -5.55
N ALA A 93 8.61 -2.55 -5.62
CA ALA A 93 7.63 -1.99 -4.70
C ALA A 93 6.28 -1.77 -5.38
N HIS A 94 5.24 -2.44 -4.91
CA HIS A 94 3.86 -2.29 -5.36
C HIS A 94 3.03 -1.51 -4.32
N VAL A 95 2.71 -0.26 -4.62
CA VAL A 95 2.01 0.66 -3.73
C VAL A 95 0.51 0.64 -3.97
N HIS A 96 -0.26 0.33 -2.93
CA HIS A 96 -1.74 0.33 -2.95
C HIS A 96 -2.37 1.45 -2.13
N THR A 97 -1.61 2.05 -1.20
CA THR A 97 -2.02 3.23 -0.44
C THR A 97 -0.96 4.31 -0.63
N HIS A 98 -1.26 5.33 -1.42
CA HIS A 98 -0.28 6.34 -1.85
C HIS A 98 0.23 7.24 -0.72
N ALA A 99 -0.60 7.49 0.28
CA ALA A 99 -0.22 8.15 1.52
C ALA A 99 0.32 7.14 2.54
N SER A 100 1.03 7.63 3.55
CA SER A 100 1.62 6.82 4.62
C SER A 100 2.55 5.71 4.09
N TYR A 101 2.01 4.49 3.90
CA TYR A 101 2.73 3.33 3.36
C TYR A 101 3.31 3.60 1.97
N GLY A 102 2.66 4.41 1.14
CA GLY A 102 3.19 4.81 -0.16
C GLY A 102 4.38 5.76 -0.04
N SER A 103 4.38 6.69 0.93
CA SER A 103 5.55 7.53 1.22
C SER A 103 6.75 6.69 1.68
N MET A 104 6.50 5.69 2.54
CA MET A 104 7.50 4.72 2.96
C MET A 104 8.06 3.94 1.77
N ALA A 105 7.17 3.39 0.92
CA ALA A 105 7.56 2.65 -0.27
C ALA A 105 8.41 3.49 -1.23
N ILE A 106 8.03 4.75 -1.46
CA ILE A 106 8.79 5.68 -2.31
C ILE A 106 10.19 5.91 -1.74
N ASN A 107 10.29 6.18 -0.44
CA ASN A 107 11.58 6.42 0.19
C ASN A 107 12.47 5.17 0.13
N TRP A 108 11.92 4.00 0.46
CA TRP A 108 12.65 2.74 0.40
C TRP A 108 13.10 2.42 -1.02
N SER A 109 12.20 2.53 -1.99
CA SER A 109 12.49 2.21 -3.39
C SER A 109 13.58 3.10 -3.98
N LYS A 110 13.54 4.39 -3.65
CA LYS A 110 14.60 5.34 -4.03
C LYS A 110 15.93 5.02 -3.34
N TYR A 111 15.89 4.63 -2.08
CA TYR A 111 17.10 4.30 -1.31
C TYR A 111 17.80 3.04 -1.86
N ILE A 112 17.04 2.00 -2.21
CA ILE A 112 17.60 0.72 -2.69
C ILE A 112 17.66 0.62 -4.23
N GLY A 113 17.07 1.58 -4.94
CA GLY A 113 17.14 1.67 -6.41
C GLY A 113 16.25 0.67 -7.15
N ILE A 114 15.03 0.40 -6.67
CA ILE A 114 14.10 -0.56 -7.27
C ILE A 114 12.90 0.12 -7.95
N PRO A 115 12.31 -0.52 -8.98
CA PRO A 115 11.11 0.00 -9.64
C PRO A 115 9.89 0.05 -8.70
N MET A 116 9.05 1.05 -8.94
CA MET A 116 7.83 1.32 -8.21
C MET A 116 6.61 1.15 -9.13
N VAL A 117 5.68 0.31 -8.73
CA VAL A 117 4.37 0.14 -9.35
C VAL A 117 3.31 0.69 -8.41
N GLY A 118 2.40 1.54 -8.90
CA GLY A 118 1.26 2.01 -8.11
C GLY A 118 -0.05 1.46 -8.63
N THR A 119 -0.96 1.01 -7.75
CA THR A 119 -2.36 0.80 -8.11
C THR A 119 -3.22 1.89 -7.52
N HIS A 120 -3.89 2.66 -8.39
CA HIS A 120 -4.78 3.75 -7.97
C HIS A 120 -6.17 3.21 -7.59
N ASN A 121 -6.27 2.64 -6.39
CA ASN A 121 -7.49 1.95 -5.94
C ASN A 121 -8.62 2.90 -5.51
N SER A 122 -8.28 4.03 -4.92
CA SER A 122 -9.24 4.96 -4.31
C SER A 122 -8.67 6.37 -4.35
N PRO A 123 -9.10 7.21 -5.31
CA PRO A 123 -8.53 8.55 -5.43
C PRO A 123 -8.82 9.36 -4.17
N LEU A 124 -7.79 9.98 -3.59
CA LEU A 124 -7.89 10.72 -2.34
C LEU A 124 -8.93 11.84 -2.43
N SER A 125 -9.09 12.46 -3.60
CA SER A 125 -10.10 13.48 -3.87
C SER A 125 -11.53 13.02 -3.53
N PHE A 126 -11.87 11.75 -3.82
CA PHE A 126 -13.20 11.19 -3.56
C PHE A 126 -13.41 10.75 -2.10
N TYR A 127 -12.35 10.27 -1.44
CA TYR A 127 -12.48 9.64 -0.12
C TYR A 127 -11.99 10.48 1.05
N THR A 128 -11.33 11.62 0.81
CA THR A 128 -10.77 12.45 1.90
C THR A 128 -11.81 12.89 2.92
N SER A 129 -13.03 13.21 2.48
CA SER A 129 -14.12 13.57 3.39
C SER A 129 -14.55 12.44 4.33
N GLN A 130 -14.29 11.19 3.95
CA GLN A 130 -14.56 9.98 4.74
C GLN A 130 -13.38 9.64 5.66
N TYR A 131 -12.15 9.92 5.22
CA TYR A 131 -10.93 9.63 5.99
C TYR A 131 -10.57 10.72 7.00
N ILE A 132 -10.95 11.98 6.75
CA ILE A 132 -10.59 13.14 7.58
C ILE A 132 -11.87 13.87 8.02
N PRO A 133 -12.50 13.46 9.14
CA PRO A 133 -13.86 13.89 9.48
C PRO A 133 -14.02 15.40 9.74
N ILE A 134 -12.97 16.11 10.14
CA ILE A 134 -13.07 17.54 10.54
C ILE A 134 -12.82 18.47 9.33
N ILE A 135 -11.73 18.27 8.61
CA ILE A 135 -11.32 19.15 7.51
C ILE A 135 -11.48 18.52 6.12
N GLY A 136 -11.89 17.25 6.05
CA GLY A 136 -11.90 16.48 4.81
C GLY A 136 -12.87 17.01 3.75
N LYS A 137 -14.00 17.61 4.15
CA LYS A 137 -14.94 18.28 3.22
C LYS A 137 -14.37 19.54 2.58
N LEU A 138 -13.51 20.26 3.30
CA LEU A 138 -12.81 21.43 2.77
C LEU A 138 -11.69 20.96 1.86
N LEU A 139 -10.86 20.04 2.34
CA LEU A 139 -9.74 19.50 1.60
C LEU A 139 -10.15 18.79 0.30
N SER A 140 -11.28 18.06 0.29
CA SER A 140 -11.79 17.40 -0.92
C SER A 140 -12.22 18.38 -2.02
N LYS A 141 -12.50 19.64 -1.66
CA LYS A 141 -12.83 20.71 -2.61
C LYS A 141 -11.60 21.50 -3.06
N MET A 142 -10.44 21.25 -2.45
CA MET A 142 -9.19 21.92 -2.76
C MET A 142 -8.39 21.11 -3.77
N ASP A 143 -7.88 21.79 -4.80
CA ASP A 143 -7.06 21.18 -5.86
C ASP A 143 -5.73 20.59 -5.32
N TRP A 144 -5.35 20.95 -4.09
CA TRP A 144 -4.13 20.47 -3.44
C TRP A 144 -4.08 18.95 -3.26
N ILE A 145 -5.21 18.30 -2.96
CA ILE A 145 -5.24 16.84 -2.80
C ILE A 145 -4.93 16.15 -4.11
N TRP A 146 -5.53 16.65 -5.18
CA TRP A 146 -5.28 16.14 -6.52
C TRP A 146 -3.84 16.38 -6.96
N ARG A 147 -3.28 17.57 -6.69
CA ARG A 147 -1.87 17.87 -6.96
C ARG A 147 -0.93 16.96 -6.18
N TYR A 148 -1.22 16.71 -4.91
CA TYR A 148 -0.45 15.78 -4.09
C TYR A 148 -0.52 14.36 -4.66
N GLU A 149 -1.72 13.89 -5.00
CA GLU A 149 -1.92 12.56 -5.56
C GLU A 149 -1.17 12.40 -6.89
N ARG A 150 -1.31 13.36 -7.83
CA ARG A 150 -0.55 13.39 -9.08
C ARG A 150 0.95 13.37 -8.84
N HIS A 151 1.45 14.22 -7.95
CA HIS A 151 2.87 14.26 -7.60
C HIS A 151 3.39 12.92 -7.03
N VAL A 152 2.53 12.16 -6.35
CA VAL A 152 2.87 10.82 -5.87
C VAL A 152 2.85 9.80 -7.00
N LEU A 153 1.81 9.81 -7.86
CA LEU A 153 1.67 8.90 -8.99
C LEU A 153 2.78 9.08 -10.03
N ASP A 154 3.23 10.32 -10.27
CA ASP A 154 4.33 10.65 -11.21
C ASP A 154 5.68 10.06 -10.80
N LYS A 155 5.80 9.51 -9.58
CA LYS A 155 7.03 8.86 -9.10
C LYS A 155 7.07 7.37 -9.44
N TYR A 156 5.96 6.78 -9.90
CA TYR A 156 5.89 5.36 -10.19
C TYR A 156 6.31 5.10 -11.64
N ASP A 157 7.06 4.02 -11.85
CA ASP A 157 7.46 3.56 -13.19
C ASP A 157 6.27 2.99 -13.97
N LEU A 158 5.28 2.47 -13.24
CA LEU A 158 4.02 1.97 -13.80
C LEU A 158 2.85 2.30 -12.87
N VAL A 159 1.75 2.80 -13.45
CA VAL A 159 0.48 2.99 -12.74
C VAL A 159 -0.57 2.04 -13.31
N SER A 160 -1.15 1.22 -12.44
CA SER A 160 -2.28 0.36 -12.75
C SER A 160 -3.58 0.99 -12.26
N VAL A 161 -4.57 1.02 -13.15
CA VAL A 161 -5.93 1.53 -12.91
C VAL A 161 -6.95 0.45 -13.26
N PRO A 162 -8.05 0.30 -12.50
CA PRO A 162 -9.04 -0.75 -12.74
C PRO A 162 -9.93 -0.48 -13.98
N THR A 163 -9.95 0.76 -14.46
CA THR A 163 -10.73 1.19 -15.63
C THR A 163 -9.86 2.05 -16.54
N LYS A 164 -10.25 2.21 -17.80
CA LYS A 164 -9.61 3.18 -18.69
C LYS A 164 -9.65 4.57 -18.05
N SER A 165 -8.48 5.20 -17.97
CA SER A 165 -8.26 6.59 -17.55
C SER A 165 -8.62 7.57 -18.65
#